data_AF-A0A9D5M3T4-F1
#
_entry.id   AF-A0A9D5M3T4-F1
#
_cell.length_a   1.000
_cell.length_b   1.000
_cell.length_c   1.000
_cell.angle_alpha   90.00
_cell.angle_beta   90.00
_cell.angle_gamma   90.00
#
_symmetry.space_group_name_H-M   'P 1'
#
loop_
_entity.id
_entity.type
_entity.pdbx_description
1 polymer ?
#
loop_
_entity_poly.entity_id
_entity_poly.type
_entity_poly.pdbx_seq_one_letter_code
_entity_poly.pdbx_strand_id
1 'polypeptide(L)'
;MLNYTLFFYKYQLYKEIILKICFAVCEYNPFHNGHLKHLNYIREKIKPDCIAVIMSGNFTQRGEIAILDKYTRAMHAIKAGADIVFELPTVFATAPAEIFAKGGVKLASALSGENVLCFGTESAEKEKLISTASALLNESREFKKLYKEELKTGVTTIKAKVNALTKMQIENLDFDLLKTPNNILGIEYAKAVIEYKSNIDLHPILREGAGYNDDTLYKGISSASAIRKAILEGKYKKTKTALPKFVFDDIKPKIPNADELIFYSVIKEDKENLANILDCTEGLENRIKGLIKNSSSLEELKDKLKTKRYTYTRISRILLSCFLQIEEKFIRKCLLSDLYLKVLAVNKDKLNLLSTLSQSSKYPIITRKKDADKLEGIAKECFIKDVFANDVYNFVAKIKTNEYEMKII
;
A
#
# COMPACT_ATOMS: atom_id res chain seq x y z
N MET A 1 -52.34 -10.24 -22.65
CA MET A 1 -51.40 -11.37 -22.44
C MET A 1 -50.05 -11.22 -23.14
N LEU A 2 -49.82 -10.20 -23.99
CA LEU A 2 -48.51 -9.98 -24.66
C LEU A 2 -47.48 -9.14 -23.87
N ASN A 3 -47.87 -8.46 -22.79
CA ASN A 3 -46.95 -7.58 -22.03
C ASN A 3 -46.19 -8.26 -20.89
N TYR A 4 -46.55 -9.49 -20.51
CA TYR A 4 -45.82 -10.23 -19.47
C TYR A 4 -44.62 -11.02 -20.03
N THR A 5 -44.65 -11.39 -21.31
CA THR A 5 -43.59 -12.17 -21.96
C THR A 5 -42.35 -11.33 -22.26
N LEU A 6 -42.51 -10.03 -22.56
CA LEU A 6 -41.37 -9.10 -22.74
C LEU A 6 -40.67 -8.75 -21.42
N PHE A 7 -41.39 -8.77 -20.29
CA PHE A 7 -40.80 -8.50 -18.98
C PHE A 7 -39.91 -9.67 -18.51
N PHE A 8 -40.31 -10.91 -18.82
CA PHE A 8 -39.48 -12.09 -18.55
C PHE A 8 -38.26 -12.20 -19.47
N TYR A 9 -38.37 -11.83 -20.76
CA TYR A 9 -37.20 -11.85 -21.66
C TYR A 9 -36.14 -10.79 -21.34
N LYS A 10 -36.50 -9.66 -20.72
CA LYS A 10 -35.54 -8.66 -20.22
C LYS A 10 -34.86 -9.09 -18.91
N TYR A 11 -35.52 -9.92 -18.10
CA TYR A 11 -34.99 -10.46 -16.85
C TYR A 11 -34.13 -11.71 -17.03
N GLN A 12 -34.16 -12.35 -18.21
CA GLN A 12 -33.50 -13.63 -18.47
C GLN A 12 -32.25 -13.54 -19.36
N LEU A 13 -31.68 -12.34 -19.52
CA LEU A 13 -30.44 -12.08 -20.28
C LEU A 13 -29.34 -11.31 -19.53
N TYR A 14 -29.56 -10.92 -18.27
CA TYR A 14 -28.46 -10.56 -17.36
C TYR A 14 -28.05 -11.81 -16.58
N LYS A 15 -27.35 -12.74 -17.25
CA LYS A 15 -26.28 -13.44 -16.52
C LYS A 15 -25.37 -12.30 -16.06
N GLU A 16 -25.39 -11.96 -14.78
CA GLU A 16 -24.36 -11.11 -14.19
C GLU A 16 -23.03 -11.70 -14.65
N ILE A 17 -22.35 -11.00 -15.58
CA ILE A 17 -21.00 -11.37 -15.97
C ILE A 17 -20.20 -11.13 -14.70
N ILE A 18 -19.89 -12.22 -13.99
CA ILE A 18 -19.03 -12.17 -12.82
C ILE A 18 -17.66 -11.78 -13.33
N LEU A 19 -17.30 -10.52 -13.12
CA LEU A 19 -16.04 -9.95 -13.60
C LEU A 19 -14.88 -10.58 -12.84
N LYS A 20 -13.90 -11.15 -13.55
CA LYS A 20 -12.64 -11.56 -12.95
C LYS A 20 -11.71 -10.35 -12.85
N ILE A 21 -11.45 -9.90 -11.63
CA ILE A 21 -10.59 -8.75 -11.37
C ILE A 21 -9.31 -9.22 -10.71
N CYS A 22 -8.16 -8.94 -11.33
CA CYS A 22 -6.87 -9.13 -10.67
C CYS A 22 -6.35 -7.79 -10.15
N PHE A 23 -6.16 -7.73 -8.84
CA PHE A 23 -5.59 -6.60 -8.14
C PHE A 23 -4.08 -6.74 -7.98
N ALA A 24 -3.38 -5.60 -8.06
CA ALA A 24 -2.04 -5.43 -7.53
C ALA A 24 -2.04 -4.22 -6.58
N VAL A 25 -1.52 -4.39 -5.36
CA VAL A 25 -1.35 -3.30 -4.40
C VAL A 25 0.11 -2.84 -4.42
N CYS A 26 0.38 -1.55 -4.63
CA CYS A 26 1.73 -1.08 -4.91
C CYS A 26 2.00 0.39 -4.58
N GLU A 27 3.26 0.81 -4.81
CA GLU A 27 3.70 2.21 -4.68
C GLU A 27 4.24 2.78 -5.99
N TYR A 28 4.83 1.95 -6.87
CA TYR A 28 5.48 2.36 -8.11
C TYR A 28 6.38 3.60 -7.97
N ASN A 29 7.34 3.58 -7.04
CA ASN A 29 8.19 4.73 -6.69
C ASN A 29 9.69 4.57 -7.08
N PRO A 30 10.08 4.65 -8.38
CA PRO A 30 9.22 4.75 -9.57
C PRO A 30 8.72 3.38 -10.05
N PHE A 31 7.84 3.39 -11.07
CA PHE A 31 7.56 2.21 -11.87
C PHE A 31 8.85 1.71 -12.54
N HIS A 32 9.11 0.40 -12.61
CA HIS A 32 10.38 -0.14 -13.12
C HIS A 32 10.18 -1.49 -13.80
N ASN A 33 11.22 -2.07 -14.40
CA ASN A 33 11.11 -3.30 -15.20
C ASN A 33 10.55 -4.49 -14.42
N GLY A 34 10.85 -4.61 -13.12
CA GLY A 34 10.22 -5.63 -12.26
C GLY A 34 8.70 -5.46 -12.13
N HIS A 35 8.18 -4.22 -12.09
CA HIS A 35 6.74 -3.95 -12.06
C HIS A 35 6.09 -4.26 -13.42
N LEU A 36 6.77 -3.94 -14.52
CA LEU A 36 6.32 -4.29 -15.86
C LEU A 36 6.17 -5.81 -16.00
N LYS A 37 7.17 -6.56 -15.55
CA LYS A 37 7.13 -8.03 -15.56
C LYS A 37 5.96 -8.58 -14.73
N HIS A 38 5.69 -8.00 -13.57
CA HIS A 38 4.54 -8.39 -12.74
C HIS A 38 3.21 -8.16 -13.46
N LEU A 39 2.98 -6.98 -14.05
CA LEU A 39 1.75 -6.70 -14.80
C LEU A 39 1.62 -7.59 -16.05
N ASN A 40 2.72 -7.88 -16.74
CA ASN A 40 2.73 -8.82 -17.87
C ASN A 40 2.37 -10.24 -17.41
N TYR A 41 2.89 -10.70 -16.26
CA TYR A 41 2.50 -11.98 -15.69
C TYR A 41 0.99 -12.04 -15.42
N ILE A 42 0.40 -11.00 -14.80
CA ILE A 42 -1.04 -10.95 -14.56
C ILE A 42 -1.80 -11.05 -15.89
N ARG A 43 -1.42 -10.26 -16.89
CA ARG A 43 -2.07 -10.25 -18.21
C ARG A 43 -1.99 -11.60 -18.92
N GLU A 44 -0.81 -12.23 -18.93
CA GLU A 44 -0.53 -13.42 -19.73
C GLU A 44 -0.90 -14.73 -19.04
N LYS A 45 -0.79 -14.79 -17.70
CA LYS A 45 -0.97 -16.01 -16.91
C LYS A 45 -2.28 -16.05 -16.15
N ILE A 46 -2.67 -14.96 -15.48
CA ILE A 46 -3.95 -14.90 -14.74
C ILE A 46 -5.11 -14.60 -15.69
N LYS A 47 -4.86 -13.79 -16.73
CA LYS A 47 -5.82 -13.40 -17.77
C LYS A 47 -7.17 -12.91 -17.20
N PRO A 48 -7.17 -11.90 -16.31
CA PRO A 48 -8.41 -11.33 -15.79
C PRO A 48 -9.12 -10.49 -16.85
N ASP A 49 -10.40 -10.19 -16.63
CA ASP A 49 -11.16 -9.24 -17.45
C ASP A 49 -10.72 -7.78 -17.19
N CYS A 50 -10.24 -7.53 -15.97
CA CYS A 50 -9.75 -6.26 -15.47
C CYS A 50 -8.49 -6.43 -14.61
N ILE A 51 -7.41 -5.74 -14.99
CA ILE A 51 -6.21 -5.54 -14.15
C ILE A 51 -6.39 -4.22 -13.39
N ALA A 52 -6.73 -4.30 -12.12
CA ALA A 52 -6.90 -3.15 -11.24
C ALA A 52 -5.66 -2.95 -10.36
N VAL A 53 -5.16 -1.72 -10.27
CA VAL A 53 -4.05 -1.37 -9.39
C VAL A 53 -4.58 -0.54 -8.23
N ILE A 54 -4.23 -0.89 -6.99
CA ILE A 54 -4.45 -0.05 -5.81
C ILE A 54 -3.10 0.53 -5.41
N MET A 55 -2.87 1.80 -5.74
CA MET A 55 -1.57 2.44 -5.66
C MET A 55 -1.53 3.48 -4.55
N SER A 56 -0.47 3.48 -3.75
CA SER A 56 -0.18 4.57 -2.83
C SER A 56 -0.26 5.92 -3.53
N GLY A 57 -0.88 6.89 -2.86
CA GLY A 57 -0.85 8.30 -3.25
C GLY A 57 0.56 8.88 -3.19
N ASN A 58 0.70 10.16 -2.89
CA ASN A 58 1.96 10.89 -3.01
C ASN A 58 3.04 10.54 -1.96
N PHE A 59 2.69 9.69 -0.98
CA PHE A 59 3.58 9.21 0.06
C PHE A 59 3.49 7.69 0.21
N THR A 60 4.55 7.06 0.67
CA THR A 60 4.75 5.60 0.62
C THR A 60 4.76 4.96 2.01
N GLN A 61 4.63 3.63 2.05
CA GLN A 61 4.65 2.78 3.25
C GLN A 61 5.99 2.85 3.99
N ARG A 62 7.03 3.29 3.28
CA ARG A 62 8.37 3.49 3.85
C ARG A 62 8.50 4.80 4.62
N GLY A 63 7.48 5.66 4.61
CA GLY A 63 7.54 6.99 5.19
C GLY A 63 8.27 7.98 4.29
N GLU A 64 8.21 7.80 2.97
CA GLU A 64 8.93 8.62 1.99
C GLU A 64 7.93 9.36 1.08
N ILE A 65 8.37 10.49 0.52
CA ILE A 65 7.69 11.17 -0.59
C ILE A 65 7.92 10.41 -1.91
N ALA A 66 6.89 10.31 -2.75
CA ALA A 66 7.03 9.70 -4.07
C ALA A 66 7.85 10.58 -5.02
N ILE A 67 8.73 9.99 -5.83
CA ILE A 67 9.59 10.76 -6.74
C ILE A 67 8.84 11.37 -7.93
N LEU A 68 7.63 10.87 -8.19
CA LEU A 68 6.67 11.36 -9.18
C LEU A 68 5.27 11.38 -8.55
N ASP A 69 4.44 12.33 -8.99
CA ASP A 69 3.08 12.46 -8.48
C ASP A 69 2.24 11.21 -8.79
N LYS A 70 1.17 11.02 -8.01
CA LYS A 70 0.29 9.86 -8.14
C LYS A 70 -0.37 9.73 -9.51
N TYR A 71 -0.65 10.82 -10.24
CA TYR A 71 -1.27 10.74 -11.56
C TYR A 71 -0.27 10.30 -12.63
N THR A 72 0.96 10.80 -12.58
CA THR A 72 2.04 10.35 -13.46
C THR A 72 2.35 8.87 -13.24
N ARG A 73 2.45 8.41 -11.99
CA ARG A 73 2.66 6.98 -11.68
C ARG A 73 1.47 6.11 -12.09
N ALA A 74 0.24 6.60 -11.95
CA ALA A 74 -0.95 5.89 -12.39
C ALA A 74 -0.96 5.74 -13.92
N MET A 75 -0.60 6.79 -14.66
CA MET A 75 -0.40 6.73 -16.11
C MET A 75 0.65 5.68 -16.49
N HIS A 76 1.76 5.56 -15.74
CA HIS A 76 2.77 4.53 -15.99
C HIS A 76 2.21 3.12 -15.87
N ALA A 77 1.33 2.88 -14.89
CA ALA A 77 0.65 1.60 -14.73
C ALA A 77 -0.28 1.29 -15.93
N ILE A 78 -1.08 2.27 -16.38
CA ILE A 78 -1.95 2.10 -17.57
C ILE A 78 -1.14 1.85 -18.84
N LYS A 79 -0.04 2.59 -19.06
CA LYS A 79 0.89 2.35 -20.19
C LYS A 79 1.57 0.98 -20.14
N ALA A 80 1.73 0.42 -18.94
CA ALA A 80 2.21 -0.94 -18.72
C ALA A 80 1.08 -2.00 -18.84
N GLY A 81 -0.15 -1.55 -19.11
CA GLY A 81 -1.35 -2.32 -19.40
C GLY A 81 -2.13 -2.79 -18.17
N ALA A 82 -2.14 -2.00 -17.10
CA ALA A 82 -3.27 -2.00 -16.16
C ALA A 82 -4.50 -1.35 -16.83
N ASP A 83 -5.70 -1.73 -16.40
CA ASP A 83 -6.95 -1.18 -16.95
C ASP A 83 -7.48 0.00 -16.12
N ILE A 84 -7.27 -0.03 -14.80
CA ILE A 84 -7.68 1.03 -13.87
C ILE A 84 -6.72 1.12 -12.69
N VAL A 85 -6.50 2.34 -12.20
CA VAL A 85 -5.69 2.62 -11.02
C VAL A 85 -6.54 3.38 -9.99
N PHE A 86 -6.70 2.77 -8.82
CA PHE A 86 -7.28 3.38 -7.63
C PHE A 86 -6.18 3.91 -6.71
N GLU A 87 -6.45 5.03 -6.03
CA GLU A 87 -5.63 5.51 -4.93
C GLU A 87 -5.88 4.68 -3.66
N LEU A 88 -4.81 4.22 -3.02
CA LEU A 88 -4.84 3.77 -1.63
C LEU A 88 -4.80 5.02 -0.74
N PRO A 89 -5.83 5.25 0.11
CA PRO A 89 -5.85 6.39 1.00
C PRO A 89 -4.58 6.53 1.81
N THR A 90 -4.12 7.77 1.96
CA THR A 90 -2.84 8.15 2.57
C THR A 90 -2.70 7.57 3.97
N VAL A 91 -3.80 7.53 4.73
CA VAL A 91 -3.87 6.94 6.08
C VAL A 91 -3.48 5.46 6.13
N PHE A 92 -3.62 4.73 5.02
CA PHE A 92 -3.17 3.35 4.88
C PHE A 92 -1.84 3.26 4.14
N ALA A 93 -1.65 4.09 3.11
CA ALA A 93 -0.46 4.09 2.27
C ALA A 93 0.82 4.40 3.06
N THR A 94 0.76 5.23 4.10
CA THR A 94 1.93 5.61 4.92
C THR A 94 2.08 4.78 6.20
N ALA A 95 1.25 3.76 6.39
CA ALA A 95 1.21 2.96 7.61
C ALA A 95 2.05 1.66 7.48
N PRO A 96 2.31 0.91 8.58
CA PRO A 96 3.00 -0.37 8.54
C PRO A 96 2.30 -1.41 7.64
N ALA A 97 3.01 -2.51 7.33
CA ALA A 97 2.54 -3.57 6.45
C ALA A 97 1.13 -4.10 6.79
N GLU A 98 0.81 -4.26 8.07
CA GLU A 98 -0.52 -4.66 8.51
C GLU A 98 -1.62 -3.71 8.00
N ILE A 99 -1.47 -2.41 8.25
CA ILE A 99 -2.49 -1.40 7.89
C ILE A 99 -2.52 -1.17 6.38
N PHE A 100 -1.36 -1.18 5.73
CA PHE A 100 -1.23 -1.09 4.28
C PHE A 100 -1.97 -2.24 3.58
N ALA A 101 -1.75 -3.47 4.05
CA ALA A 101 -2.42 -4.66 3.54
C ALA A 101 -3.93 -4.62 3.80
N LYS A 102 -4.34 -4.25 5.01
CA LYS A 102 -5.75 -4.04 5.36
C LYS A 102 -6.42 -3.03 4.45
N GLY A 103 -5.79 -1.87 4.21
CA GLY A 103 -6.31 -0.86 3.29
C GLY A 103 -6.47 -1.41 1.86
N GLY A 104 -5.44 -2.06 1.31
CA GLY A 104 -5.48 -2.64 -0.03
C GLY A 104 -6.57 -3.71 -0.19
N VAL A 105 -6.62 -4.68 0.74
CA VAL A 105 -7.64 -5.74 0.73
C VAL A 105 -9.04 -5.14 0.92
N LYS A 106 -9.22 -4.18 1.84
CA LYS A 106 -10.51 -3.51 2.07
C LYS A 106 -11.06 -2.86 0.79
N LEU A 107 -10.22 -2.16 0.03
CA LEU A 107 -10.64 -1.54 -1.23
C LEU A 107 -10.93 -2.57 -2.32
N ALA A 108 -10.09 -3.61 -2.45
CA ALA A 108 -10.33 -4.69 -3.41
C ALA A 108 -11.64 -5.45 -3.10
N SER A 109 -11.89 -5.74 -1.82
CA SER A 109 -13.11 -6.40 -1.33
C SER A 109 -14.37 -5.56 -1.53
N ALA A 110 -14.25 -4.26 -1.78
CA ALA A 110 -15.39 -3.40 -2.06
C ALA A 110 -15.99 -3.66 -3.45
N LEU A 111 -15.29 -4.36 -4.34
CA LEU A 111 -15.77 -4.70 -5.68
C LEU A 111 -16.26 -6.16 -5.70
N SER A 112 -17.50 -6.37 -6.11
CA SER A 112 -18.03 -7.72 -6.34
C SER A 112 -17.45 -8.31 -7.62
N GLY A 113 -17.09 -9.61 -7.57
CA GLY A 113 -16.48 -10.32 -8.68
C GLY A 113 -15.63 -11.50 -8.20
N GLU A 114 -15.02 -12.20 -9.17
CA GLU A 114 -13.93 -13.14 -8.92
C GLU A 114 -12.64 -12.35 -8.72
N ASN A 115 -12.36 -12.02 -7.46
CA ASN A 115 -11.23 -11.16 -7.12
C ASN A 115 -9.98 -11.99 -6.84
N VAL A 116 -8.87 -11.63 -7.48
CA VAL A 116 -7.54 -12.20 -7.25
C VAL A 116 -6.60 -11.09 -6.83
N LEU A 117 -5.79 -11.28 -5.79
CA LEU A 117 -4.71 -10.36 -5.43
C LEU A 117 -3.36 -10.99 -5.77
N CYS A 118 -2.70 -10.46 -6.79
CA CYS A 118 -1.38 -10.92 -7.22
C CYS A 118 -0.28 -10.01 -6.68
N PHE A 119 0.73 -10.63 -6.06
CA PHE A 119 1.84 -9.92 -5.44
C PHE A 119 3.13 -10.73 -5.48
N GLY A 120 4.27 -10.04 -5.60
CA GLY A 120 5.57 -10.67 -5.55
C GLY A 120 5.99 -11.01 -4.12
N THR A 121 6.64 -12.15 -3.93
CA THR A 121 7.19 -12.66 -2.67
C THR A 121 8.60 -13.20 -2.89
N GLU A 122 9.41 -13.30 -1.84
CA GLU A 122 10.73 -13.93 -1.96
C GLU A 122 10.63 -15.46 -2.05
N SER A 123 9.66 -16.08 -1.37
CA SER A 123 9.57 -17.54 -1.27
C SER A 123 8.17 -18.08 -0.98
N ALA A 124 7.13 -17.25 -0.96
CA ALA A 124 5.86 -17.66 -0.41
C ALA A 124 5.06 -18.55 -1.37
N GLU A 125 4.65 -19.71 -0.87
CA GLU A 125 3.58 -20.53 -1.44
C GLU A 125 2.24 -20.12 -0.81
N LYS A 126 1.17 -20.13 -1.62
CA LYS A 126 -0.16 -19.67 -1.21
C LYS A 126 -0.65 -20.38 0.06
N GLU A 127 -0.53 -21.72 0.08
CA GLU A 127 -1.04 -22.57 1.14
C GLU A 127 -0.31 -22.29 2.47
N LYS A 128 1.03 -22.21 2.44
CA LYS A 128 1.87 -21.87 3.60
C LYS A 128 1.59 -20.45 4.12
N LEU A 129 1.33 -19.52 3.20
CA LEU A 129 1.02 -18.14 3.54
C LEU A 129 -0.33 -18.05 4.27
N ILE A 130 -1.36 -18.75 3.79
CA ILE A 130 -2.70 -18.78 4.40
C ILE A 130 -2.69 -19.51 5.74
N SER A 131 -2.03 -20.68 5.85
CA SER A 131 -1.93 -21.44 7.10
C SER A 131 -1.17 -20.65 8.17
N THR A 132 -0.05 -20.01 7.80
CA THR A 132 0.76 -19.18 8.70
C THR A 132 -0.01 -17.96 9.18
N ALA A 133 -0.72 -17.26 8.28
CA ALA A 133 -1.59 -16.14 8.67
C ALA A 133 -2.72 -16.58 9.61
N SER A 134 -3.37 -17.71 9.32
CA SER A 134 -4.44 -18.27 10.16
C SER A 134 -3.93 -18.62 11.56
N ALA A 135 -2.76 -19.26 11.66
CA ALA A 135 -2.11 -19.59 12.92
C ALA A 135 -1.72 -18.34 13.73
N LEU A 136 -1.22 -17.30 13.06
CA LEU A 136 -0.86 -16.03 13.70
C LEU A 136 -2.06 -15.22 14.22
N LEU A 137 -3.24 -15.42 13.63
CA LEU A 137 -4.51 -14.82 14.07
C LEU A 137 -5.22 -15.64 15.15
N ASN A 138 -4.98 -16.96 15.21
CA ASN A 138 -5.66 -17.84 16.14
C ASN A 138 -5.13 -17.66 17.58
N GLU A 139 -5.94 -17.07 18.45
CA GLU A 139 -5.59 -16.89 19.85
C GLU A 139 -6.20 -17.99 20.76
N SER A 140 -5.93 -19.25 20.47
CA SER A 140 -6.40 -20.37 21.31
C SER A 140 -5.90 -20.27 22.76
N ARG A 141 -6.61 -20.91 23.70
CA ARG A 141 -6.18 -20.93 25.12
C ARG A 141 -4.77 -21.50 25.29
N GLU A 142 -4.47 -22.56 24.53
CA GLU A 142 -3.15 -23.19 24.49
C GLU A 142 -2.08 -22.23 23.95
N PHE A 143 -2.34 -21.56 22.82
CA PHE A 143 -1.45 -20.55 22.27
C PHE A 143 -1.16 -19.44 23.28
N LYS A 144 -2.19 -18.87 23.92
CA LYS A 144 -2.03 -17.80 24.92
C LYS A 144 -1.15 -18.24 26.10
N LYS A 145 -1.30 -19.49 26.55
CA LYS A 145 -0.47 -20.07 27.61
C LYS A 145 1.00 -20.13 27.18
N LEU A 146 1.28 -20.79 26.05
CA LEU A 146 2.63 -20.96 25.53
C LEU A 146 3.29 -19.61 25.19
N TYR A 147 2.55 -18.69 24.59
CA TYR A 147 3.02 -17.35 24.26
C TYR A 147 3.44 -16.56 25.51
N LYS A 148 2.66 -16.65 26.59
CA LYS A 148 3.01 -16.01 27.88
C LYS A 148 4.26 -16.63 28.51
N GLU A 149 4.46 -17.94 28.37
CA GLU A 149 5.68 -18.62 28.81
C GLU A 149 6.89 -18.15 27.99
N GLU A 150 6.77 -18.05 26.67
CA GLU A 150 7.82 -17.55 25.79
C GLU A 150 8.19 -16.09 26.08
N LEU A 151 7.23 -15.20 26.30
CA LEU A 151 7.51 -13.79 26.64
C LEU A 151 8.36 -13.65 27.91
N LYS A 152 8.22 -14.55 28.89
CA LYS A 152 9.03 -14.53 30.13
C LYS A 152 10.51 -14.84 29.87
N THR A 153 10.86 -15.42 28.72
CA THR A 153 12.25 -15.70 28.34
C THR A 153 12.99 -14.46 27.81
N GLY A 154 12.28 -13.33 27.64
CA GLY A 154 12.88 -12.07 27.17
C GLY A 154 13.05 -11.98 25.64
N VAL A 155 12.54 -12.95 24.88
CA VAL A 155 12.51 -12.86 23.41
C VAL A 155 11.51 -11.81 22.92
N THR A 156 11.66 -11.37 21.67
CA THR A 156 10.74 -10.41 21.05
C THR A 156 9.33 -10.98 20.92
N THR A 157 8.32 -10.13 20.82
CA THR A 157 6.91 -10.54 20.65
C THR A 157 6.71 -11.46 19.44
N ILE A 158 7.32 -11.13 18.28
CA ILE A 158 7.27 -11.99 17.09
C ILE A 158 7.92 -13.34 17.37
N LYS A 159 9.09 -13.37 18.00
CA LYS A 159 9.80 -14.61 18.30
C LYS A 159 9.03 -15.48 19.30
N ALA A 160 8.42 -14.87 20.32
CA ALA A 160 7.54 -15.55 21.26
C ALA A 160 6.32 -16.17 20.56
N LYS A 161 5.69 -15.47 19.62
CA LYS A 161 4.57 -16.02 18.83
C LYS A 161 5.02 -17.23 18.00
N VAL A 162 6.14 -17.10 17.30
CA VAL A 162 6.72 -18.19 16.49
C VAL A 162 7.00 -19.41 17.37
N ASN A 163 7.72 -19.25 18.47
CA ASN A 163 8.06 -20.36 19.37
C ASN A 163 6.80 -21.04 19.94
N ALA A 164 5.79 -20.26 20.33
CA ALA A 164 4.52 -20.79 20.84
C ALA A 164 3.78 -21.62 19.77
N LEU A 165 3.70 -21.13 18.54
CA LEU A 165 3.06 -21.84 17.43
C LEU A 165 3.86 -23.09 17.00
N THR A 166 5.19 -23.03 17.02
CA THR A 166 6.04 -24.21 16.78
C THR A 166 5.77 -25.32 17.80
N LYS A 167 5.59 -24.96 19.08
CA LYS A 167 5.26 -25.93 20.15
C LYS A 167 3.88 -26.59 19.97
N MET A 168 2.94 -25.92 19.30
CA MET A 168 1.62 -26.49 18.99
C MET A 168 1.64 -27.50 17.83
N GLN A 169 2.78 -27.69 17.15
CA GLN A 169 2.96 -28.67 16.07
C GLN A 169 1.91 -28.54 14.93
N ILE A 170 1.50 -27.31 14.62
CA ILE A 170 0.59 -27.04 13.50
C ILE A 170 1.33 -27.32 12.19
N GLU A 171 0.71 -28.12 11.31
CA GLU A 171 1.27 -28.46 10.00
C GLU A 171 1.28 -27.27 9.03
N ASN A 172 2.15 -27.34 8.02
CA ASN A 172 2.24 -26.38 6.92
C ASN A 172 2.52 -24.92 7.32
N LEU A 173 3.15 -24.67 8.46
CA LEU A 173 3.60 -23.33 8.84
C LEU A 173 4.99 -23.02 8.28
N ASP A 174 5.18 -21.79 7.81
CA ASP A 174 6.47 -21.27 7.38
C ASP A 174 6.73 -19.89 8.01
N PHE A 175 7.50 -19.89 9.11
CA PHE A 175 7.87 -18.67 9.81
C PHE A 175 9.01 -17.90 9.14
N ASP A 176 9.67 -18.47 8.12
CA ASP A 176 10.66 -17.72 7.34
C ASP A 176 10.00 -16.63 6.49
N LEU A 177 8.69 -16.76 6.25
CA LEU A 177 7.86 -15.70 5.66
C LEU A 177 7.83 -14.41 6.49
N LEU A 178 8.20 -14.45 7.77
CA LEU A 178 8.26 -13.26 8.63
C LEU A 178 9.61 -12.53 8.59
N LYS A 179 10.56 -12.99 7.76
CA LYS A 179 11.94 -12.46 7.71
C LYS A 179 12.15 -11.41 6.62
N THR A 180 11.44 -11.51 5.49
CA THR A 180 11.65 -10.65 4.33
C THR A 180 10.45 -9.74 4.05
N PRO A 181 10.65 -8.52 3.56
CA PRO A 181 9.58 -7.53 3.51
C PRO A 181 8.40 -7.89 2.60
N ASN A 182 8.63 -8.56 1.45
CA ASN A 182 7.51 -8.94 0.58
C ASN A 182 6.78 -10.19 1.10
N ASN A 183 7.48 -11.15 1.71
CA ASN A 183 6.83 -12.24 2.44
C ASN A 183 6.00 -11.75 3.63
N ILE A 184 6.51 -10.80 4.43
CA ILE A 184 5.78 -10.17 5.54
C ILE A 184 4.51 -9.51 4.99
N LEU A 185 4.61 -8.75 3.91
CA LEU A 185 3.46 -8.11 3.29
C LEU A 185 2.44 -9.14 2.77
N GLY A 186 2.92 -10.27 2.22
CA GLY A 186 2.07 -11.40 1.84
C GLY A 186 1.28 -11.99 3.01
N ILE A 187 1.94 -12.23 4.15
CA ILE A 187 1.28 -12.66 5.38
C ILE A 187 0.22 -11.65 5.83
N GLU A 188 0.52 -10.36 5.77
CA GLU A 188 -0.44 -9.31 6.13
C GLU A 188 -1.64 -9.24 5.17
N TYR A 189 -1.45 -9.53 3.87
CA TYR A 189 -2.59 -9.70 2.95
C TYR A 189 -3.47 -10.88 3.33
N ALA A 190 -2.89 -12.04 3.66
CA ALA A 190 -3.70 -13.18 4.12
C ALA A 190 -4.42 -12.92 5.43
N LYS A 191 -3.76 -12.27 6.39
CA LYS A 191 -4.42 -11.86 7.63
C LYS A 191 -5.62 -10.96 7.33
N ALA A 192 -5.44 -9.95 6.48
CA ALA A 192 -6.52 -9.05 6.09
C ALA A 192 -7.67 -9.78 5.36
N VAL A 193 -7.38 -10.71 4.44
CA VAL A 193 -8.40 -11.52 3.76
C VAL A 193 -9.21 -12.35 4.75
N ILE A 194 -8.55 -13.01 5.71
CA ILE A 194 -9.20 -13.82 6.74
C ILE A 194 -10.05 -12.95 7.67
N GLU A 195 -9.48 -11.85 8.20
CA GLU A 195 -10.18 -10.96 9.14
C GLU A 195 -11.42 -10.30 8.50
N TYR A 196 -11.34 -9.89 7.23
CA TYR A 196 -12.47 -9.32 6.50
C TYR A 196 -13.43 -10.36 5.92
N LYS A 197 -13.12 -11.66 6.05
CA LYS A 197 -13.86 -12.75 5.39
C LYS A 197 -14.03 -12.48 3.89
N SER A 198 -12.98 -11.96 3.28
CA SER A 198 -12.95 -11.56 1.87
C SER A 198 -12.91 -12.79 0.97
N ASN A 199 -13.55 -12.70 -0.20
CA ASN A 199 -13.48 -13.73 -1.24
C ASN A 199 -12.23 -13.61 -2.14
N ILE A 200 -11.31 -12.70 -1.82
CA ILE A 200 -10.09 -12.48 -2.62
C ILE A 200 -9.21 -13.72 -2.58
N ASP A 201 -8.91 -14.25 -3.77
CA ASP A 201 -7.93 -15.30 -3.93
C ASP A 201 -6.51 -14.74 -3.94
N LEU A 202 -5.63 -15.26 -3.10
CA LEU A 202 -4.23 -14.80 -3.04
C LEU A 202 -3.38 -15.54 -4.07
N HIS A 203 -2.63 -14.78 -4.87
CA HIS A 203 -1.76 -15.31 -5.91
C HIS A 203 -0.32 -14.78 -5.74
N PRO A 204 0.45 -15.33 -4.79
CA PRO A 204 1.86 -14.97 -4.64
C PRO A 204 2.66 -15.47 -5.85
N ILE A 205 3.61 -14.66 -6.31
CA ILE A 205 4.59 -15.04 -7.33
C ILE A 205 6.01 -14.83 -6.80
N LEU A 206 6.97 -15.60 -7.28
CA LEU A 206 8.36 -15.39 -6.95
C LEU A 206 8.88 -14.10 -7.60
N ARG A 207 9.57 -13.27 -6.82
CA ARG A 207 10.27 -12.10 -7.34
C ARG A 207 11.53 -12.54 -8.06
N GLU A 208 11.61 -12.25 -9.34
CA GLU A 208 12.86 -12.36 -10.10
C GLU A 208 13.62 -11.03 -10.05
N GLY A 209 14.88 -11.05 -9.57
CA GLY A 209 15.77 -9.88 -9.52
C GLY A 209 16.42 -9.63 -8.16
N ALA A 210 17.12 -8.49 -8.04
CA ALA A 210 17.87 -8.14 -6.84
C ALA A 210 16.99 -7.99 -5.59
N GLY A 211 17.51 -8.39 -4.43
CA GLY A 211 16.79 -8.37 -3.15
C GLY A 211 16.29 -6.97 -2.76
N TYR A 212 15.32 -6.91 -1.85
CA TYR A 212 14.65 -5.67 -1.39
C TYR A 212 15.60 -4.59 -0.85
N ASN A 213 16.84 -4.96 -0.48
CA ASN A 213 17.89 -4.08 0.06
C ASN A 213 19.15 -4.03 -0.83
N ASP A 214 19.05 -4.44 -2.09
CA ASP A 214 20.15 -4.23 -3.00
C ASP A 214 20.13 -2.78 -3.49
N ASP A 215 21.13 -2.02 -3.03
CA ASP A 215 21.41 -0.64 -3.43
C ASP A 215 22.14 -0.56 -4.77
N THR A 216 22.47 -1.71 -5.36
CA THR A 216 23.22 -1.79 -6.62
C THR A 216 22.27 -1.71 -7.81
N LEU A 217 22.63 -0.87 -8.79
CA LEU A 217 21.95 -0.87 -10.08
C LEU A 217 22.42 -2.07 -10.91
N TYR A 218 21.47 -2.92 -11.30
CA TYR A 218 21.68 -3.99 -12.26
C TYR A 218 21.09 -3.63 -13.62
N LYS A 219 21.69 -4.18 -14.68
CA LYS A 219 21.06 -4.19 -16.01
C LYS A 219 19.80 -5.05 -15.93
N GLY A 220 18.64 -4.50 -16.32
CA GLY A 220 17.36 -5.21 -16.29
C GLY A 220 16.52 -4.86 -15.06
N ILE A 221 16.61 -5.65 -14.00
CA ILE A 221 15.72 -5.52 -12.82
C ILE A 221 16.52 -5.02 -11.62
N SER A 222 16.34 -3.73 -11.29
CA SER A 222 16.86 -3.10 -10.06
C SER A 222 15.72 -2.82 -9.07
N SER A 223 16.05 -2.73 -7.78
CA SER A 223 15.10 -2.32 -6.76
C SER A 223 14.69 -0.85 -6.96
N ALA A 224 13.47 -0.50 -6.55
CA ALA A 224 13.03 0.90 -6.57
C ALA A 224 13.95 1.80 -5.73
N SER A 225 14.45 1.31 -4.59
CA SER A 225 15.37 2.04 -3.72
C SER A 225 16.72 2.31 -4.40
N ALA A 226 17.31 1.33 -5.10
CA ALA A 226 18.54 1.54 -5.87
C ALA A 226 18.37 2.60 -6.97
N ILE A 227 17.21 2.61 -7.64
CA ILE A 227 16.89 3.63 -8.65
C ILE A 227 16.82 5.01 -8.00
N ARG A 228 16.11 5.17 -6.87
CA ARG A 228 16.01 6.45 -6.15
C ARG A 228 17.38 6.92 -5.66
N LYS A 229 18.19 6.03 -5.08
CA LYS A 229 19.56 6.31 -4.63
C LYS A 229 20.44 6.79 -5.79
N ALA A 230 20.40 6.12 -6.93
CA ALA A 230 21.16 6.55 -8.09
C ALA A 230 20.74 7.92 -8.62
N ILE A 231 19.46 8.28 -8.54
CA ILE A 231 19.00 9.63 -8.91
C ILE A 231 19.55 10.66 -7.93
N LEU A 232 19.47 10.40 -6.62
CA LEU A 232 20.01 11.27 -5.57
C LEU A 232 21.53 11.49 -5.69
N GLU A 233 22.27 10.47 -6.12
CA GLU A 233 23.71 10.55 -6.39
C GLU A 233 24.07 11.22 -7.73
N GLY A 234 23.09 11.80 -8.44
CA GLY A 234 23.31 12.44 -9.75
C GLY A 234 23.55 11.45 -10.90
N LYS A 235 23.43 10.15 -10.65
CA LYS A 235 23.64 9.06 -11.63
C LYS A 235 22.35 8.72 -12.40
N TYR A 236 21.43 9.67 -12.56
CA TYR A 236 20.11 9.46 -13.16
C TYR A 236 20.17 8.80 -14.56
N LYS A 237 21.15 9.14 -15.42
CA LYS A 237 21.28 8.51 -16.75
C LYS A 237 21.50 6.99 -16.67
N LYS A 238 22.08 6.49 -15.58
CA LYS A 238 22.30 5.05 -15.37
C LYS A 238 21.01 4.29 -15.05
N THR A 239 19.92 4.96 -14.67
CA THR A 239 18.64 4.30 -14.36
C THR A 239 17.87 3.89 -15.61
N LYS A 240 18.25 4.38 -16.80
CA LYS A 240 17.58 4.10 -18.08
C LYS A 240 17.37 2.61 -18.36
N THR A 241 18.32 1.76 -17.96
CA THR A 241 18.25 0.30 -18.18
C THR A 241 17.37 -0.43 -17.18
N ALA A 242 16.99 0.20 -16.07
CA ALA A 242 16.14 -0.36 -15.03
C ALA A 242 14.65 0.04 -15.19
N LEU A 243 14.36 0.92 -16.14
CA LEU A 243 13.07 1.57 -16.30
C LEU A 243 12.52 1.37 -17.72
N PRO A 244 11.20 1.20 -17.88
CA PRO A 244 10.57 1.36 -19.19
C PRO A 244 10.80 2.78 -19.72
N LYS A 245 10.90 2.92 -21.05
CA LYS A 245 11.19 4.22 -21.68
C LYS A 245 10.22 5.32 -21.24
N PHE A 246 8.91 5.03 -21.24
CA PHE A 246 7.88 6.00 -20.85
C PHE A 246 7.97 6.44 -19.39
N VAL A 247 8.63 5.67 -18.52
CA VAL A 247 8.91 6.09 -17.14
C VAL A 247 10.16 6.95 -17.10
N PHE A 248 11.23 6.51 -17.77
CA PHE A 248 12.49 7.26 -17.82
C PHE A 248 12.30 8.66 -18.40
N ASP A 249 11.43 8.82 -19.40
CA ASP A 249 11.12 10.12 -20.01
C ASP A 249 10.45 11.10 -19.02
N ASP A 250 9.72 10.60 -18.00
CA ASP A 250 9.03 11.42 -17.00
C ASP A 250 9.88 11.67 -15.74
N ILE A 251 10.95 10.89 -15.52
CA ILE A 251 11.84 11.08 -14.37
C ILE A 251 12.69 12.34 -14.55
N LYS A 252 12.73 13.17 -13.51
CA LYS A 252 13.58 14.36 -13.43
C LYS A 252 14.88 14.05 -12.68
N PRO A 253 16.02 14.68 -13.04
CA PRO A 253 17.28 14.53 -12.29
C PRO A 253 17.19 14.99 -10.84
N LYS A 254 16.33 15.97 -10.56
CA LYS A 254 16.03 16.44 -9.20
C LYS A 254 14.65 15.93 -8.80
N ILE A 255 14.60 15.12 -7.75
CA ILE A 255 13.36 14.56 -7.21
C ILE A 255 12.84 15.40 -6.05
N PRO A 256 11.53 15.36 -5.76
CA PRO A 256 10.94 15.99 -4.59
C PRO A 256 11.61 15.52 -3.29
N ASN A 257 11.81 16.45 -2.35
CA ASN A 257 12.33 16.17 -1.01
C ASN A 257 11.53 17.02 -0.01
N ALA A 258 10.98 16.39 1.03
CA ALA A 258 10.17 17.02 2.06
C ALA A 258 10.86 17.05 3.44
N ASP A 259 12.14 16.71 3.51
CA ASP A 259 12.84 16.42 4.77
C ASP A 259 12.85 17.62 5.72
N GLU A 260 13.13 18.82 5.20
CA GLU A 260 13.11 20.06 5.99
C GLU A 260 11.71 20.37 6.53
N LEU A 261 10.65 20.12 5.76
CA LEU A 261 9.27 20.37 6.18
C LEU A 261 8.80 19.36 7.22
N ILE A 262 9.16 18.08 7.05
CA ILE A 262 8.91 17.04 8.04
C ILE A 262 9.68 17.35 9.32
N PHE A 263 10.93 17.80 9.21
CA PHE A 263 11.72 18.21 10.36
C PHE A 263 11.06 19.37 11.12
N TYR A 264 10.65 20.41 10.38
CA TYR A 264 9.92 21.55 10.93
C TYR A 264 8.60 21.12 11.62
N SER A 265 7.82 20.22 11.01
CA SER A 265 6.56 19.79 11.61
C SER A 265 6.78 19.09 12.95
N VAL A 266 7.84 18.27 13.08
CA VAL A 266 8.18 17.59 14.34
C VAL A 266 8.74 18.56 15.38
N ILE A 267 9.44 19.63 14.98
CA ILE A 267 9.84 20.72 15.89
C ILE A 267 8.59 21.36 16.49
N LYS A 268 7.62 21.69 15.63
CA LYS A 268 6.38 22.37 16.01
C LYS A 268 5.44 21.50 16.84
N GLU A 269 5.41 20.20 16.59
CA GLU A 269 4.43 19.29 17.20
C GLU A 269 4.66 19.09 18.71
N ASP A 270 3.56 19.03 19.46
CA ASP A 270 3.61 18.77 20.90
C ASP A 270 3.80 17.29 21.20
N LYS A 271 4.37 17.00 22.38
CA LYS A 271 4.68 15.63 22.81
C LYS A 271 3.42 14.76 22.87
N GLU A 272 2.33 15.33 23.37
CA GLU A 272 1.04 14.67 23.55
C GLU A 272 0.44 14.25 22.20
N ASN A 273 0.56 15.09 21.18
CA ASN A 273 0.11 14.76 19.82
C ASN A 273 1.00 13.72 19.16
N LEU A 274 2.32 13.79 19.36
CA LEU A 274 3.23 12.74 18.89
C LEU A 274 2.88 11.36 19.47
N ALA A 275 2.45 11.30 20.73
CA ALA A 275 2.00 10.05 21.36
C ALA A 275 0.72 9.45 20.73
N ASN A 276 -0.07 10.25 20.01
CA ASN A 276 -1.26 9.79 19.30
C ASN A 276 -0.95 9.19 17.92
N ILE A 277 0.29 9.28 17.46
CA ILE A 277 0.72 8.72 16.17
C ILE A 277 0.95 7.21 16.31
N LEU A 278 0.45 6.46 15.32
CA LEU A 278 0.64 5.01 15.26
C LEU A 278 2.12 4.63 15.38
N ASP A 279 2.41 3.60 16.17
CA ASP A 279 3.75 3.11 16.49
C ASP A 279 4.65 4.09 17.29
N CYS A 280 4.16 5.27 17.68
CA CYS A 280 4.89 6.16 18.59
C CYS A 280 4.58 5.80 20.06
N THR A 281 5.16 4.69 20.52
CA THR A 281 4.88 4.10 21.83
C THR A 281 6.11 4.10 22.73
N GLU A 282 5.91 3.72 24.00
CA GLU A 282 7.02 3.38 24.92
C GLU A 282 7.96 4.57 25.21
N GLY A 283 7.43 5.79 25.21
CA GLY A 283 8.17 7.01 25.48
C GLY A 283 8.98 7.52 24.29
N LEU A 284 8.80 6.96 23.08
CA LEU A 284 9.49 7.40 21.87
C LEU A 284 9.26 8.88 21.57
N GLU A 285 8.08 9.42 21.88
CA GLU A 285 7.76 10.84 21.75
C GLU A 285 8.70 11.72 22.59
N ASN A 286 9.07 11.30 23.80
CA ASN A 286 10.05 11.99 24.64
C ASN A 286 11.42 12.00 23.99
N ARG A 287 11.82 10.84 23.46
CA ARG A 287 13.11 10.69 22.79
C ARG A 287 13.19 11.55 21.54
N ILE A 288 12.11 11.63 20.76
CA ILE A 288 12.00 12.52 19.59
C ILE A 288 12.18 13.98 20.02
N LYS A 289 11.38 14.47 20.98
CA LYS A 289 11.47 15.87 21.45
C LYS A 289 12.79 16.19 22.15
N GLY A 290 13.46 15.20 22.76
CA GLY A 290 14.78 15.37 23.36
C GLY A 290 15.89 15.49 22.31
N LEU A 291 15.91 14.60 21.32
CA LEU A 291 16.97 14.54 20.30
C LEU A 291 16.83 15.61 19.23
N ILE A 292 15.61 16.07 18.94
CA ILE A 292 15.40 17.10 17.90
C ILE A 292 16.06 18.43 18.25
N LYS A 293 16.18 18.78 19.54
CA LYS A 293 16.85 20.01 20.01
C LYS A 293 18.33 20.07 19.64
N ASN A 294 18.96 18.91 19.47
CA ASN A 294 20.38 18.76 19.16
C ASN A 294 20.60 18.19 17.76
N SER A 295 19.60 18.23 16.88
CA SER A 295 19.71 17.76 15.50
C SER A 295 19.53 18.92 14.54
N SER A 296 20.31 18.94 13.46
CA SER A 296 20.30 19.99 12.43
C SER A 296 19.52 19.60 11.18
N SER A 297 19.15 18.33 11.04
CA SER A 297 18.40 17.81 9.89
C SER A 297 17.52 16.62 10.27
N LEU A 298 16.57 16.28 9.38
CA LEU A 298 15.73 15.10 9.53
C LEU A 298 16.55 13.80 9.57
N GLU A 299 17.54 13.67 8.68
CA GLU A 299 18.39 12.48 8.61
C GLU A 299 19.21 12.30 9.89
N GLU A 300 19.80 13.37 10.42
CA GLU A 300 20.51 13.32 11.70
C GLU A 300 19.59 12.89 12.85
N LEU A 301 18.35 13.40 12.89
CA LEU A 301 17.36 12.98 13.88
C LEU A 301 17.01 11.50 13.74
N LYS A 302 16.74 11.02 12.52
CA LYS A 302 16.43 9.60 12.26
C LYS A 302 17.58 8.68 12.69
N ASP A 303 18.82 9.06 12.40
CA ASP A 303 20.01 8.30 12.77
C ASP A 303 20.20 8.20 14.29
N LYS A 304 19.94 9.30 15.03
CA LYS A 304 19.99 9.29 16.51
C LYS A 304 18.84 8.51 17.16
N LEU A 305 17.68 8.45 16.49
CA LEU A 305 16.50 7.71 16.96
C LEU A 305 16.61 6.21 16.70
N LYS A 306 17.31 5.81 15.62
CA LYS A 306 17.47 4.42 15.19
C LYS A 306 18.12 3.59 16.30
N THR A 307 17.47 2.47 16.61
CA THR A 307 17.99 1.46 17.55
C THR A 307 17.63 0.06 17.05
N LYS A 308 18.06 -1.01 17.75
CA LYS A 308 17.57 -2.37 17.46
C LYS A 308 16.05 -2.49 17.59
N ARG A 309 15.41 -1.67 18.43
CA ARG A 309 13.95 -1.65 18.67
C ARG A 309 13.19 -0.78 17.66
N TYR A 310 13.81 0.33 17.24
CA TYR A 310 13.20 1.31 16.33
C TYR A 310 13.91 1.29 14.99
N THR A 311 13.28 0.62 14.01
CA THR A 311 13.79 0.57 12.64
C THR A 311 13.67 1.95 11.97
N TYR A 312 14.55 2.20 10.99
CA TYR A 312 14.54 3.46 10.22
C TYR A 312 13.18 3.71 9.55
N THR A 313 12.54 2.67 9.01
CA THR A 313 11.22 2.77 8.39
C THR A 313 10.11 3.09 9.39
N ARG A 314 10.15 2.53 10.61
CA ARG A 314 9.20 2.86 11.68
C ARG A 314 9.32 4.34 12.04
N ILE A 315 10.55 4.82 12.26
CA ILE A 315 10.81 6.23 12.57
C ILE A 315 10.32 7.12 11.43
N SER A 316 10.68 6.79 10.19
CA SER A 316 10.28 7.57 9.00
C SER A 316 8.75 7.69 8.88
N ARG A 317 8.01 6.61 9.11
CA ARG A 317 6.54 6.64 9.14
C ARG A 317 5.98 7.53 10.26
N ILE A 318 6.53 7.45 11.47
CA ILE A 318 6.07 8.28 12.60
C ILE A 318 6.26 9.77 12.28
N LEU A 319 7.44 10.15 11.80
CA LEU A 319 7.73 11.55 11.47
C LEU A 319 6.89 12.03 10.28
N LEU A 320 6.67 11.18 9.28
CA LEU A 320 5.77 11.49 8.17
C LEU A 320 4.30 11.63 8.62
N SER A 321 3.82 10.76 9.51
CA SER A 321 2.47 10.85 10.05
C SER A 321 2.27 12.12 10.89
N CYS A 322 3.31 12.59 11.59
CA CYS A 322 3.30 13.93 12.22
C CYS A 322 3.13 15.02 11.17
N PHE A 323 3.94 14.99 10.11
CA PHE A 323 3.86 15.95 9.01
C PHE A 323 2.49 15.99 8.33
N LEU A 324 1.87 14.83 8.14
CA LEU A 324 0.55 14.68 7.52
C LEU A 324 -0.63 14.80 8.51
N GLN A 325 -0.33 14.98 9.81
CA GLN A 325 -1.31 15.00 10.90
C GLN A 325 -2.23 13.77 10.86
N ILE A 326 -1.64 12.57 10.85
CA ILE A 326 -2.34 11.29 10.81
C ILE A 326 -2.14 10.58 12.15
N GLU A 327 -3.22 10.54 12.94
CA GLU A 327 -3.25 9.86 14.23
C GLU A 327 -3.75 8.41 14.12
N GLU A 328 -3.33 7.57 15.06
CA GLU A 328 -3.73 6.16 15.14
C GLU A 328 -5.26 6.00 15.22
N LYS A 329 -5.92 6.82 16.03
CA LYS A 329 -7.38 6.79 16.21
C LYS A 329 -8.11 6.99 14.88
N PHE A 330 -7.61 7.89 14.04
CA PHE A 330 -8.20 8.17 12.75
C PHE A 330 -8.01 7.03 11.76
N ILE A 331 -6.81 6.44 11.71
CA ILE A 331 -6.54 5.22 10.92
C ILE A 331 -7.52 4.10 11.29
N ARG A 332 -7.70 3.85 12.59
CA ARG A 332 -8.62 2.81 13.09
C ARG A 332 -10.08 3.07 12.71
N LYS A 333 -10.54 4.32 12.80
CA LYS A 333 -11.88 4.71 12.31
C LYS A 333 -12.04 4.43 10.82
N CYS A 334 -11.04 4.77 10.00
CA CYS A 334 -11.06 4.53 8.56
C CYS A 334 -11.12 3.03 8.22
N LEU A 335 -10.40 2.18 8.95
CA LEU A 335 -10.46 0.72 8.76
C LEU A 335 -11.85 0.13 9.05
N LEU A 336 -12.55 0.68 10.04
CA LEU A 336 -13.87 0.22 10.48
C LEU A 336 -15.05 0.81 9.68
N SER A 337 -14.81 1.86 8.89
CA SER A 337 -15.86 2.55 8.15
C SER A 337 -15.89 2.13 6.68
N ASP A 338 -17.03 2.30 6.01
CA ASP A 338 -17.08 2.25 4.56
C ASP A 338 -16.47 3.55 3.98
N LEU A 339 -15.72 3.43 2.88
CA LEU A 339 -14.90 4.52 2.32
C LEU A 339 -15.30 4.83 0.88
N TYR A 340 -14.33 4.89 -0.03
CA TYR A 340 -14.48 5.26 -1.43
C TYR A 340 -13.41 4.56 -2.28
N LEU A 341 -13.63 4.55 -3.60
CA LEU A 341 -12.65 4.14 -4.59
C LEU A 341 -12.29 5.33 -5.48
N LYS A 342 -11.20 6.03 -5.14
CA LYS A 342 -10.73 7.19 -5.92
C LYS A 342 -9.95 6.71 -7.15
N VAL A 343 -10.47 6.98 -8.34
CA VAL A 343 -9.80 6.65 -9.60
C VAL A 343 -8.75 7.71 -9.93
N LEU A 344 -7.51 7.26 -10.15
CA LEU A 344 -6.39 8.10 -10.60
C LEU A 344 -6.22 8.05 -12.11
N ALA A 345 -6.35 6.86 -12.70
CA ALA A 345 -6.24 6.66 -14.14
C ALA A 345 -7.07 5.47 -14.62
N VAL A 346 -7.51 5.51 -15.87
CA VAL A 346 -8.22 4.44 -16.56
C VAL A 346 -7.74 4.33 -18.00
N ASN A 347 -7.68 3.10 -18.50
CA ASN A 347 -7.43 2.81 -19.91
C ASN A 347 -8.62 3.27 -20.76
N LYS A 348 -8.37 4.11 -21.77
CA LYS A 348 -9.39 4.65 -22.67
C LYS A 348 -10.23 3.57 -23.36
N ASP A 349 -9.64 2.41 -23.65
CA ASP A 349 -10.32 1.29 -24.33
C ASP A 349 -11.19 0.48 -23.36
N LYS A 350 -11.15 0.82 -22.07
CA LYS A 350 -11.85 0.14 -20.96
C LYS A 350 -12.72 1.09 -20.15
N LEU A 351 -13.11 2.24 -20.70
CA LEU A 351 -13.96 3.22 -20.00
C LEU A 351 -15.30 2.65 -19.53
N ASN A 352 -15.83 1.64 -20.24
CA ASN A 352 -17.02 0.90 -19.83
C ASN A 352 -16.86 0.18 -18.47
N LEU A 353 -15.63 -0.12 -18.04
CA LEU A 353 -15.37 -0.69 -16.71
C LEU A 353 -15.83 0.26 -15.59
N LEU A 354 -15.77 1.59 -15.78
CA LEU A 354 -16.18 2.52 -14.73
C LEU A 354 -17.66 2.33 -14.35
N SER A 355 -18.55 2.16 -15.35
CA SER A 355 -19.96 1.87 -15.08
C SER A 355 -20.16 0.51 -14.43
N THR A 356 -19.47 -0.52 -14.92
CA THR A 356 -19.59 -1.88 -14.37
C THR A 356 -19.11 -1.94 -12.93
N LEU A 357 -17.93 -1.39 -12.64
CA LEU A 357 -17.36 -1.33 -11.30
C LEU A 357 -18.22 -0.48 -10.36
N SER A 358 -18.81 0.62 -10.86
CA SER A 358 -19.70 1.45 -10.03
C SER A 358 -20.99 0.72 -9.64
N GLN A 359 -21.48 -0.21 -10.47
CA GLN A 359 -22.66 -1.02 -10.17
C GLN A 359 -22.33 -2.18 -9.23
N SER A 360 -21.10 -2.70 -9.30
CA SER A 360 -20.63 -3.82 -8.47
C SER A 360 -19.87 -3.39 -7.21
N SER A 361 -19.77 -2.08 -6.92
CA SER A 361 -19.04 -1.61 -5.75
C SER A 361 -19.94 -1.32 -4.55
N LYS A 362 -19.50 -1.77 -3.37
CA LYS A 362 -20.02 -1.31 -2.08
C LYS A 362 -19.68 0.16 -1.81
N TYR A 363 -18.58 0.66 -2.38
CA TYR A 363 -18.07 2.01 -2.11
C TYR A 363 -18.33 2.95 -3.28
N PRO A 364 -18.60 4.25 -3.02
CA PRO A 364 -18.68 5.24 -4.09
C PRO A 364 -17.35 5.33 -4.86
N ILE A 365 -17.45 5.26 -6.19
CA ILE A 365 -16.32 5.51 -7.09
C ILE A 365 -16.21 7.02 -7.34
N ILE A 366 -15.02 7.57 -7.10
CA ILE A 366 -14.75 9.00 -7.27
C ILE A 366 -13.94 9.21 -8.54
N THR A 367 -14.56 9.82 -9.54
CA THR A 367 -13.92 10.21 -10.81
C THR A 367 -13.85 11.71 -11.01
N ARG A 368 -14.70 12.46 -10.30
CA ARG A 368 -14.83 13.92 -10.39
C ARG A 368 -15.31 14.51 -9.06
N LYS A 369 -15.24 15.84 -8.94
CA LYS A 369 -15.64 16.59 -7.75
C LYS A 369 -17.04 16.27 -7.24
N LYS A 370 -18.04 16.23 -8.13
CA LYS A 370 -19.43 15.91 -7.76
C LYS A 370 -19.61 14.55 -7.09
N ASP A 371 -18.71 13.60 -7.33
CA ASP A 371 -18.77 12.30 -6.68
C ASP A 371 -18.22 12.40 -5.25
N ALA A 372 -17.13 13.15 -5.07
CA ALA A 372 -16.53 13.42 -3.76
C ALA A 372 -17.42 14.27 -2.85
N ASP A 373 -18.20 15.21 -3.41
CA ASP A 373 -19.13 16.05 -2.67
C ASP A 373 -20.23 15.24 -1.95
N LYS A 374 -20.48 14.00 -2.39
CA LYS A 374 -21.46 13.06 -1.78
C LYS A 374 -20.88 12.26 -0.61
N LEU A 375 -19.58 12.36 -0.36
CA LEU A 375 -18.99 11.67 0.79
C LEU A 375 -19.43 12.33 2.10
N GLU A 376 -19.67 11.49 3.10
CA GLU A 376 -20.06 11.91 4.44
C GLU A 376 -19.23 11.18 5.51
N GLY A 377 -19.27 11.69 6.74
CA GLY A 377 -18.61 11.09 7.90
C GLY A 377 -17.13 10.77 7.67
N ILE A 378 -16.71 9.57 8.10
CA ILE A 378 -15.31 9.12 8.03
C ILE A 378 -14.80 9.02 6.60
N ALA A 379 -15.64 8.70 5.62
CA ALA A 379 -15.23 8.65 4.22
C ALA A 379 -14.81 10.05 3.72
N LYS A 380 -15.58 11.08 4.08
CA LYS A 380 -15.25 12.49 3.75
C LYS A 380 -13.98 12.95 4.45
N GLU A 381 -13.85 12.67 5.75
CA GLU A 381 -12.64 13.01 6.52
C GLU A 381 -11.39 12.35 5.91
N CYS A 382 -11.50 11.07 5.52
CA CYS A 382 -10.41 10.32 4.90
C CYS A 382 -10.03 10.94 3.55
N PHE A 383 -11.02 11.29 2.72
CA PHE A 383 -10.77 11.95 1.44
C PHE A 383 -10.10 13.32 1.62
N ILE A 384 -10.54 14.13 2.58
CA ILE A 384 -9.91 15.42 2.90
C ILE A 384 -8.43 15.23 3.29
N LYS A 385 -8.08 14.13 3.98
CA LYS A 385 -6.69 13.81 4.29
C LYS A 385 -5.87 13.50 3.03
N ASP A 386 -6.47 12.82 2.04
CA ASP A 386 -5.82 12.61 0.73
C ASP A 386 -5.66 13.91 -0.07
N VAL A 387 -6.63 14.83 0.01
CA VAL A 387 -6.51 16.17 -0.59
C VAL A 387 -5.36 16.94 0.05
N PHE A 388 -5.28 16.95 1.38
CA PHE A 388 -4.18 17.60 2.10
C PHE A 388 -2.81 17.01 1.70
N ALA A 389 -2.70 15.68 1.62
CA ALA A 389 -1.47 15.03 1.17
C ALA A 389 -1.12 15.42 -0.28
N ASN A 390 -2.12 15.61 -1.15
CA ASN A 390 -1.91 16.11 -2.51
C ASN A 390 -1.39 17.55 -2.56
N ASP A 391 -1.97 18.44 -1.74
CA ASP A 391 -1.56 19.84 -1.67
C ASP A 391 -0.13 20.00 -1.14
N VAL A 392 0.19 19.24 -0.09
CA VAL A 392 1.54 19.17 0.47
C VAL A 392 2.53 18.69 -0.60
N TYR A 393 2.20 17.65 -1.36
CA TYR A 393 3.04 17.17 -2.44
C TYR A 393 3.24 18.22 -3.54
N ASN A 394 2.15 18.86 -3.98
CA ASN A 394 2.18 19.92 -5.00
C ASN A 394 3.13 21.06 -4.57
N PHE A 395 3.07 21.46 -3.30
CA PHE A 395 3.97 22.46 -2.73
C PHE A 395 5.44 22.02 -2.80
N VAL A 396 5.75 20.81 -2.31
CA VAL A 396 7.12 20.28 -2.28
C VAL A 396 7.70 20.08 -3.68
N ALA A 397 6.93 19.47 -4.56
CA ALA A 397 7.35 19.14 -5.93
C ALA A 397 7.28 20.35 -6.88
N LYS A 398 6.72 21.49 -6.44
CA LYS A 398 6.50 22.70 -7.24
C LYS A 398 5.69 22.41 -8.51
N ILE A 399 4.61 21.66 -8.35
CA ILE A 399 3.66 21.33 -9.42
C ILE A 399 2.24 21.70 -8.99
N LYS A 400 1.28 21.60 -9.91
CA LYS A 400 -0.14 21.72 -9.60
C LYS A 400 -0.87 20.53 -10.18
N THR A 401 -1.53 19.77 -9.32
CA THR A 401 -2.43 18.69 -9.70
C THR A 401 -3.78 18.95 -9.03
N ASN A 402 -4.86 18.49 -9.67
CA ASN A 402 -6.21 18.61 -9.13
C ASN A 402 -6.56 17.28 -8.45
N GLU A 403 -6.94 17.30 -7.18
CA GLU A 403 -7.30 16.12 -6.39
C GLU A 403 -8.46 15.31 -7.02
N TYR A 404 -9.34 15.99 -7.78
CA TYR A 404 -10.45 15.37 -8.49
C TYR A 404 -10.07 14.86 -9.87
N GLU A 405 -8.84 15.08 -10.32
CA GLU A 405 -8.37 14.62 -11.62
C GLU A 405 -8.48 13.09 -11.75
N MET A 406 -8.77 12.65 -12.97
CA MET A 406 -8.68 11.26 -13.42
C MET A 406 -8.05 11.30 -14.81
N LYS A 407 -6.97 10.54 -15.01
CA LYS A 407 -6.31 10.43 -16.31
C LYS A 407 -7.02 9.38 -17.17
N ILE A 408 -7.31 9.72 -18.42
CA ILE A 408 -7.72 8.76 -19.45
C ILE A 408 -6.53 8.62 -20.38
N ILE A 409 -5.96 7.42 -20.45
CA ILE A 409 -4.73 7.08 -21.18
C ILE A 409 -5.06 6.01 -22.21
#